data_AF-A0A8J2FEB8-F1
#
_entry.id   AF-A0A8J2FEB8-F1
#
_cell.length_a   1.000
_cell.length_b   1.000
_cell.length_c   1.000
_cell.angle_alpha   90.00
_cell.angle_beta   90.00
_cell.angle_gamma   90.00
#
_symmetry.space_group_name_H-M   'P 1'
#
loop_
_entity.id
_entity.type
_entity.pdbx_description
1 polymer ?
#
loop_
_entity_poly.entity_id
_entity_poly.type
_entity_poly.pdbx_seq_one_letter_code
_entity_poly.pdbx_strand_id
1 'polypeptide(L)'
;RGRGLESWDVSSVTDMSYMFSGNCAHNAFLGRWDVSSVRRMRGVFNGAFAMRGGGISAWNVANVTDMSYIFSRASSFNEPNLGKWNVAAVERVEGAFWGATKFAQPLNDWDLSKVFNNWRDARSRRGDRGPPAPLLSLTFDSFMSHIWCGIHTYSHDTGVCKLSRALWPRDPTKETTEGHIAVSPMSRASASKSSPHNEIA
;
A
#
# COMPACT_ATOMS: atom_id res chain seq x y z
N ARG A 1 7.95 11.29 -37.89
CA ARG A 1 7.06 11.11 -36.72
C ARG A 1 7.90 10.47 -35.62
N GLY A 2 7.85 10.95 -34.38
CA GLY A 2 8.60 10.35 -33.28
C GLY A 2 8.11 8.94 -32.97
N ARG A 3 8.99 8.09 -32.44
CA ARG A 3 8.61 6.84 -31.77
C ARG A 3 7.98 7.19 -30.40
N GLY A 4 7.14 6.32 -29.85
CA GLY A 4 6.48 6.60 -28.56
C GLY A 4 7.37 6.28 -27.36
N LEU A 5 6.82 6.43 -26.16
CA LEU A 5 7.54 6.21 -24.90
C LEU A 5 8.03 4.76 -24.75
N GLU A 6 7.37 3.79 -25.39
CA GLU A 6 7.75 2.38 -25.44
C GLU A 6 9.13 2.11 -26.09
N SER A 7 9.71 3.13 -26.74
CA SER A 7 11.00 3.07 -27.43
C SER A 7 12.15 3.79 -26.72
N TRP A 8 11.89 4.40 -25.56
CA TRP A 8 12.91 5.11 -24.78
C TRP A 8 13.81 4.10 -24.06
N ASP A 9 15.12 4.24 -24.24
CA ASP A 9 16.10 3.55 -23.40
C ASP A 9 16.23 4.31 -22.07
N VAL A 10 15.97 3.59 -20.97
CA VAL A 10 16.09 4.07 -19.60
C VAL A 10 16.99 3.16 -18.74
N SER A 11 17.70 2.21 -19.36
CA SER A 11 18.55 1.21 -18.71
C SER A 11 19.66 1.79 -17.82
N SER A 12 20.09 3.03 -18.10
CA SER A 12 21.10 3.78 -17.33
C SER A 12 20.51 4.80 -16.34
N VAL A 13 19.18 4.92 -16.25
CA VAL A 13 18.52 5.88 -15.36
C VAL A 13 18.55 5.37 -13.92
N THR A 14 19.12 6.15 -13.01
CA THR A 14 19.16 5.84 -11.57
C THR A 14 18.05 6.53 -10.76
N ASP A 15 17.36 7.50 -11.37
CA ASP A 15 16.36 8.35 -10.73
C ASP A 15 15.22 8.68 -11.70
N MET A 16 14.01 8.25 -11.36
CA MET A 16 12.77 8.55 -12.10
C MET A 16 11.83 9.45 -11.29
N SER A 17 12.33 10.11 -10.25
CA SER A 17 11.48 10.88 -9.32
C SER A 17 10.62 11.91 -10.07
N TYR A 18 9.31 11.85 -9.85
CA TYR A 18 8.29 12.71 -10.44
C TYR A 18 8.18 12.73 -11.98
N MET A 19 8.75 11.76 -12.70
CA MET A 19 8.84 11.74 -14.18
C MET A 19 7.50 11.90 -14.93
N PHE A 20 6.39 11.38 -14.40
CA PHE A 20 5.02 11.57 -14.93
C PHE A 20 4.09 12.24 -13.91
N SER A 21 4.65 12.98 -12.94
CA SER A 21 3.88 13.71 -11.93
C SER A 21 2.98 14.76 -12.57
N GLY A 22 1.70 14.78 -12.20
CA GLY A 22 0.67 15.64 -12.78
C GLY A 22 0.20 15.22 -14.17
N ASN A 23 0.67 14.10 -14.73
CA ASN A 23 0.23 13.63 -16.04
C ASN A 23 -1.15 12.96 -15.97
N CYS A 24 -2.19 13.79 -15.86
CA CYS A 24 -3.59 13.38 -15.72
C CYS A 24 -4.07 12.38 -16.78
N ALA A 25 -3.44 12.34 -17.96
CA ALA A 25 -3.82 11.53 -19.12
C ALA A 25 -2.86 10.36 -19.41
N HIS A 26 -1.96 10.00 -18.48
CA HIS A 26 -0.98 8.94 -18.71
C HIS A 26 -1.64 7.57 -18.95
N ASN A 27 -1.40 6.99 -20.13
CA ASN A 27 -1.90 5.66 -20.52
C ASN A 27 -0.92 4.98 -21.52
N ALA A 28 0.38 5.16 -21.31
CA ALA A 28 1.42 4.55 -22.15
C ALA A 28 1.79 3.13 -21.66
N PHE A 29 2.20 2.27 -22.58
CA PHE A 29 2.76 0.96 -22.20
C PHE A 29 4.25 1.11 -21.88
N LEU A 30 4.60 1.00 -20.60
CA LEU A 30 5.97 1.16 -20.08
C LEU A 30 6.61 -0.18 -19.67
N GLY A 31 5.90 -1.30 -19.81
CA GLY A 31 6.41 -2.64 -19.46
C GLY A 31 7.60 -3.16 -20.29
N ARG A 32 8.14 -2.35 -21.21
CA ARG A 32 9.40 -2.63 -21.94
C ARG A 32 10.63 -1.91 -21.35
N TRP A 33 10.43 -1.00 -20.40
CA TRP A 33 11.51 -0.23 -19.80
C TRP A 33 12.33 -1.09 -18.84
N ASP A 34 13.64 -1.19 -19.09
CA ASP A 34 14.57 -1.71 -18.09
C ASP A 34 14.81 -0.64 -17.02
N VAL A 35 14.22 -0.87 -15.85
CA VAL A 35 14.35 0.00 -14.67
C VAL A 35 15.28 -0.58 -13.61
N SER A 36 16.06 -1.63 -13.92
CA SER A 36 16.93 -2.32 -12.95
C SER A 36 18.05 -1.42 -12.38
N SER A 37 18.48 -0.40 -13.12
CA SER A 37 19.41 0.65 -12.65
C SER A 37 18.75 1.71 -11.77
N VAL A 38 17.41 1.79 -11.72
CA VAL A 38 16.71 2.80 -10.92
C VAL A 38 16.93 2.53 -9.43
N ARG A 39 17.11 3.61 -8.66
CA ARG A 39 17.22 3.61 -7.20
C ARG A 39 16.10 4.44 -6.57
N ARG A 40 15.62 5.50 -7.24
CA ARG A 40 14.58 6.39 -6.71
C ARG A 40 13.41 6.50 -7.71
N MET A 41 12.22 6.11 -7.23
CA MET A 41 10.93 6.15 -7.91
C MET A 41 9.93 6.99 -7.10
N ARG A 42 10.39 8.08 -6.50
CA ARG A 42 9.54 8.97 -5.69
C ARG A 42 8.54 9.70 -6.58
N GLY A 43 7.25 9.44 -6.40
CA GLY A 43 6.18 10.18 -7.05
C GLY A 43 6.07 10.02 -8.58
N VAL A 44 6.62 8.94 -9.18
CA VAL A 44 6.67 8.76 -10.66
C VAL A 44 5.32 9.06 -11.32
N PHE A 45 4.22 8.52 -10.78
CA PHE A 45 2.86 8.67 -11.32
C PHE A 45 1.94 9.47 -10.38
N ASN A 46 2.51 10.40 -9.59
CA ASN A 46 1.73 11.24 -8.68
C ASN A 46 0.70 12.07 -9.46
N GLY A 47 -0.60 11.96 -9.14
CA GLY A 47 -1.67 12.67 -9.85
C GLY A 47 -1.95 12.15 -11.27
N ALA A 48 -1.50 10.95 -11.63
CA ALA A 48 -1.82 10.33 -12.92
C ALA A 48 -3.27 9.78 -12.95
N PHE A 49 -4.27 10.69 -12.86
CA PHE A 49 -5.66 10.33 -12.59
C PHE A 49 -6.30 9.32 -13.56
N ALA A 50 -5.98 9.36 -14.86
CA ALA A 50 -6.50 8.42 -15.86
C ALA A 50 -5.70 7.12 -15.97
N MET A 51 -4.52 7.01 -15.33
CA MET A 51 -3.69 5.81 -15.40
C MET A 51 -4.39 4.63 -14.72
N ARG A 52 -4.73 3.62 -15.52
CA ARG A 52 -5.33 2.36 -15.03
C ARG A 52 -4.27 1.29 -14.78
N GLY A 53 -3.23 1.30 -15.61
CA GLY A 53 -2.07 0.43 -15.60
C GLY A 53 -1.09 0.89 -16.68
N GLY A 54 -0.09 0.06 -16.99
CA GLY A 54 0.93 0.34 -18.00
C GLY A 54 1.87 -0.83 -18.32
N GLY A 55 1.61 -2.03 -17.80
CA GLY A 55 2.55 -3.16 -17.90
C GLY A 55 3.73 -3.07 -16.92
N ILE A 56 3.70 -2.11 -16.00
CA ILE A 56 4.75 -1.87 -15.00
C ILE A 56 4.87 -3.02 -13.97
N SER A 57 3.89 -3.92 -13.92
CA SER A 57 4.00 -5.19 -13.18
C SER A 57 5.17 -6.07 -13.63
N ALA A 58 5.74 -5.84 -14.83
CA ALA A 58 6.95 -6.50 -15.33
C ALA A 58 8.27 -5.83 -14.90
N TRP A 59 8.23 -4.67 -14.23
CA TRP A 59 9.44 -3.91 -13.86
C TRP A 59 10.29 -4.60 -12.78
N ASN A 60 11.61 -4.69 -13.02
CA ASN A 60 12.58 -5.12 -12.02
C ASN A 60 12.93 -3.97 -11.06
N VAL A 61 12.15 -3.83 -9.98
CA VAL A 61 12.33 -2.78 -8.96
C VAL A 61 13.24 -3.19 -7.79
N ALA A 62 13.96 -4.32 -7.89
CA ALA A 62 14.70 -4.92 -6.77
C ALA A 62 15.82 -4.04 -6.15
N ASN A 63 16.27 -3.00 -6.87
CA ASN A 63 17.28 -2.05 -6.41
C ASN A 63 16.70 -0.70 -5.93
N VAL A 64 15.38 -0.51 -5.97
CA VAL A 64 14.73 0.76 -5.62
C VAL A 64 14.70 0.93 -4.09
N THR A 65 15.14 2.08 -3.59
CA THR A 65 15.13 2.42 -2.16
C THR A 65 14.04 3.43 -1.79
N ASP A 66 13.57 4.26 -2.72
CA ASP A 66 12.49 5.24 -2.49
C ASP A 66 11.32 5.05 -3.47
N MET A 67 10.14 4.70 -2.95
CA MET A 67 8.85 4.64 -3.64
C MET A 67 7.81 5.59 -3.03
N SER A 68 8.22 6.59 -2.24
CA SER A 68 7.30 7.56 -1.64
C SER A 68 6.40 8.22 -2.69
N TYR A 69 5.09 8.22 -2.44
CA TYR A 69 4.06 8.80 -3.30
C TYR A 69 3.96 8.25 -4.74
N ILE A 70 4.58 7.11 -5.08
CA ILE A 70 4.72 6.61 -6.47
C ILE A 70 3.39 6.57 -7.28
N PHE A 71 2.28 6.17 -6.67
CA PHE A 71 0.91 6.18 -7.22
C PHE A 71 -0.04 7.12 -6.45
N SER A 72 0.49 8.08 -5.70
CA SER A 72 -0.31 9.06 -4.96
C SER A 72 -1.25 9.81 -5.90
N ARG A 73 -2.54 9.92 -5.53
CA ARG A 73 -3.63 10.48 -6.35
C ARG A 73 -3.87 9.81 -7.72
N ALA A 74 -3.25 8.66 -8.04
CA ALA A 74 -3.55 7.89 -9.25
C ALA A 74 -4.89 7.14 -9.09
N SER A 75 -6.00 7.87 -9.03
CA SER A 75 -7.30 7.37 -8.55
C SER A 75 -7.90 6.24 -9.40
N SER A 76 -7.56 6.14 -10.69
CA SER A 76 -8.00 5.04 -11.57
C SER A 76 -7.11 3.79 -11.55
N PHE A 77 -5.98 3.82 -10.83
CA PHE A 77 -4.93 2.81 -10.93
C PHE A 77 -5.30 1.47 -10.28
N ASN A 78 -5.11 0.38 -11.02
CA ASN A 78 -5.37 -0.98 -10.55
C ASN A 78 -4.58 -2.04 -11.36
N GLU A 79 -3.31 -1.76 -11.69
CA GLU A 79 -2.40 -2.69 -12.39
C GLU A 79 -2.28 -4.02 -11.59
N PRO A 80 -2.62 -5.18 -12.17
CA PRO A 80 -2.54 -6.47 -11.48
C PRO A 80 -1.09 -6.92 -11.26
N ASN A 81 -0.89 -7.91 -10.39
CA ASN A 81 0.42 -8.55 -10.11
C ASN A 81 1.51 -7.67 -9.45
N LEU A 82 1.26 -6.42 -9.05
CA LEU A 82 2.27 -5.60 -8.35
C LEU A 82 2.84 -6.26 -7.08
N GLY A 83 2.09 -7.15 -6.42
CA GLY A 83 2.60 -7.96 -5.31
C GLY A 83 3.85 -8.79 -5.63
N LYS A 84 4.13 -9.06 -6.91
CA LYS A 84 5.34 -9.78 -7.38
C LYS A 84 6.60 -8.90 -7.46
N TRP A 85 6.48 -7.59 -7.24
CA TRP A 85 7.65 -6.71 -7.14
C TRP A 85 8.49 -7.07 -5.91
N ASN A 86 9.78 -7.36 -6.11
CA ASN A 86 10.72 -7.44 -5.01
C ASN A 86 11.00 -6.03 -4.47
N VAL A 87 10.44 -5.71 -3.30
CA VAL A 87 10.57 -4.42 -2.63
C VAL A 87 11.46 -4.46 -1.37
N ALA A 88 12.19 -5.56 -1.11
CA ALA A 88 12.99 -5.73 0.11
C ALA A 88 14.09 -4.66 0.29
N ALA A 89 14.56 -4.05 -0.81
CA ALA A 89 15.50 -2.93 -0.77
C ALA A 89 14.88 -1.59 -0.32
N VAL A 90 13.55 -1.46 -0.37
CA VAL A 90 12.83 -0.18 -0.18
C VAL A 90 12.91 0.29 1.26
N GLU A 91 13.24 1.58 1.42
CA GLU A 91 13.34 2.29 2.70
C GLU A 91 12.18 3.24 2.93
N ARG A 92 11.50 3.68 1.85
CA ARG A 92 10.37 4.62 1.89
C ARG A 92 9.24 4.19 0.96
N VAL A 93 8.03 4.07 1.53
CA VAL A 93 6.75 3.89 0.83
C VAL A 93 5.69 4.91 1.29
N GLU A 94 6.13 6.02 1.90
CA GLU A 94 5.25 7.03 2.49
C GLU A 94 4.24 7.56 1.45
N GLY A 95 2.94 7.42 1.73
CA GLY A 95 1.87 7.86 0.83
C GLY A 95 1.86 7.21 -0.55
N ALA A 96 2.55 6.07 -0.75
CA ALA A 96 2.75 5.43 -2.06
C ALA A 96 1.44 5.24 -2.86
N PHE A 97 0.33 4.96 -2.19
CA PHE A 97 -1.00 4.77 -2.78
C PHE A 97 -2.06 5.76 -2.24
N TRP A 98 -1.66 6.85 -1.57
CA TRP A 98 -2.60 7.79 -0.97
C TRP A 98 -3.52 8.41 -2.04
N GLY A 99 -4.83 8.20 -1.95
CA GLY A 99 -5.80 8.62 -2.98
C GLY A 99 -5.86 7.74 -4.24
N ALA A 100 -5.19 6.59 -4.29
CA ALA A 100 -5.32 5.60 -5.37
C ALA A 100 -6.61 4.76 -5.20
N THR A 101 -7.78 5.41 -5.20
CA THR A 101 -9.05 4.86 -4.68
C THR A 101 -9.57 3.60 -5.37
N LYS A 102 -9.14 3.30 -6.60
CA LYS A 102 -9.47 2.06 -7.34
C LYS A 102 -8.46 0.91 -7.15
N PHE A 103 -7.34 1.13 -6.46
CA PHE A 103 -6.36 0.08 -6.26
C PHE A 103 -6.88 -0.99 -5.28
N ALA A 104 -6.96 -2.24 -5.74
CA ALA A 104 -7.54 -3.35 -4.99
C ALA A 104 -6.78 -4.69 -5.21
N GLN A 105 -5.49 -4.62 -5.54
CA GLN A 105 -4.65 -5.81 -5.74
C GLN A 105 -3.95 -6.23 -4.44
N PRO A 106 -3.73 -7.53 -4.21
CA PRO A 106 -2.96 -8.01 -3.06
C PRO A 106 -1.48 -7.62 -3.19
N LEU A 107 -0.88 -7.20 -2.07
CA LEU A 107 0.54 -6.88 -1.94
C LEU A 107 1.22 -7.80 -0.90
N ASN A 108 0.62 -8.97 -0.66
CA ASN A 108 0.90 -9.87 0.46
C ASN A 108 2.34 -10.44 0.48
N ASP A 109 3.06 -10.31 -0.63
CA ASP A 109 4.43 -10.83 -0.84
C ASP A 109 5.50 -9.71 -0.80
N TRP A 110 5.10 -8.46 -0.56
CA TRP A 110 6.03 -7.35 -0.36
C TRP A 110 6.72 -7.44 1.01
N ASP A 111 8.04 -7.62 1.01
CA ASP A 111 8.84 -7.46 2.23
C ASP A 111 9.03 -5.97 2.55
N LEU A 112 8.34 -5.49 3.60
CA LEU A 112 8.51 -4.14 4.15
C LEU A 112 9.28 -4.13 5.48
N SER A 113 9.99 -5.21 5.84
CA SER A 113 10.77 -5.31 7.09
C SER A 113 11.71 -4.13 7.29
N LYS A 114 12.40 -3.70 6.21
CA LYS A 114 13.33 -2.57 6.22
C LYS A 114 12.62 -1.24 6.56
N VAL A 115 11.45 -0.99 5.96
CA VAL A 115 10.64 0.21 6.24
C VAL A 115 10.06 0.17 7.66
N PHE A 116 9.57 -0.99 8.10
CA PHE A 116 9.01 -1.18 9.45
C PHE A 116 10.06 -0.95 10.54
N ASN A 117 11.27 -1.50 10.38
CA ASN A 117 12.39 -1.26 11.28
C ASN A 117 12.81 0.23 11.27
N ASN A 118 12.94 0.86 10.09
CA ASN A 118 13.21 2.30 9.99
C ASN A 118 12.19 3.16 10.75
N TRP A 119 10.90 2.82 10.65
CA TRP A 119 9.82 3.51 11.38
C TRP A 119 9.89 3.27 12.89
N ARG A 120 10.10 2.03 13.33
CA ARG A 120 10.22 1.63 14.74
C ARG A 120 11.38 2.36 15.40
N ASP A 121 12.55 2.35 14.77
CA ASP A 121 13.77 2.98 15.26
C ASP A 121 13.63 4.51 15.26
N ALA A 122 12.98 5.10 14.25
CA ALA A 122 12.66 6.54 14.21
C ALA A 122 11.54 6.96 15.18
N ARG A 123 10.80 6.01 15.78
CA ARG A 123 9.87 6.26 16.89
C ARG A 123 10.60 6.12 18.24
N SER A 124 11.45 5.10 18.39
CA SER A 124 12.33 4.92 19.55
C SER A 124 13.23 6.14 19.79
N ARG A 125 13.91 6.66 18.76
CA ARG A 125 14.75 7.89 18.84
C ARG A 125 13.98 9.18 19.15
N ARG A 126 12.65 9.16 19.12
CA ARG A 126 11.78 10.28 19.55
C ARG A 126 11.29 10.14 20.99
N GLY A 127 11.62 9.03 21.68
CA GLY A 127 11.16 8.69 23.02
C GLY A 127 11.82 9.41 24.19
N ASP A 128 12.45 10.57 23.97
CA ASP A 128 13.26 11.28 24.98
C ASP A 128 12.69 12.67 25.38
N ARG A 129 11.42 12.92 25.04
CA ARG A 129 10.65 14.13 25.45
C ARG A 129 9.15 13.86 25.66
N GLY A 130 8.78 12.65 26.06
CA GLY A 130 7.36 12.31 26.30
C GLY A 130 7.21 11.03 27.13
N PRO A 131 6.04 10.80 27.74
CA PRO A 131 5.78 9.58 28.50
C PRO A 131 5.89 8.34 27.60
N PRO A 132 6.34 7.18 28.12
CA PRO A 132 6.59 5.99 27.34
C PRO A 132 5.33 5.53 26.61
N ALA A 133 5.37 5.56 25.27
CA ALA A 133 4.26 5.07 24.45
C ALA A 133 4.07 3.55 24.68
N PRO A 134 2.84 3.06 24.91
CA PRO A 134 2.60 1.63 25.10
C PRO A 134 3.14 0.80 23.94
N LEU A 135 3.66 -0.40 24.24
CA LEU A 135 4.28 -1.31 23.26
C LEU A 135 3.37 -1.63 22.06
N LEU A 136 2.05 -1.57 22.26
CA LEU A 136 1.02 -1.68 21.23
C LEU A 136 1.21 -0.71 20.05
N SER A 137 1.86 0.45 20.28
CA SER A 137 2.10 1.50 19.29
C SER A 137 3.30 1.24 18.35
N LEU A 138 3.98 0.10 18.49
CA LEU A 138 5.07 -0.36 17.62
C LEU A 138 4.72 -1.61 16.80
N THR A 139 3.44 -2.00 16.76
CA THR A 139 2.95 -3.14 15.98
C THR A 139 2.98 -2.86 14.48
N PHE A 140 3.10 -3.92 13.66
CA PHE A 140 3.01 -3.81 12.19
C PHE A 140 1.65 -3.25 11.73
N ASP A 141 0.55 -3.62 12.39
CA ASP A 141 -0.77 -3.05 12.12
C ASP A 141 -0.81 -1.52 12.37
N SER A 142 -0.09 -1.02 13.39
CA SER A 142 0.06 0.42 13.64
C SER A 142 0.93 1.12 12.59
N PHE A 143 2.04 0.49 12.17
CA PHE A 143 2.86 0.97 11.06
C PHE A 143 2.07 1.06 9.75
N MET A 144 1.36 -0.01 9.37
CA MET A 144 0.54 -0.04 8.17
C MET A 144 -0.57 1.02 8.23
N SER A 145 -1.17 1.24 9.41
CA SER A 145 -2.14 2.34 9.60
C SER A 145 -1.53 3.73 9.31
N HIS A 146 -0.24 3.96 9.53
CA HIS A 146 0.42 5.21 9.15
C HIS A 146 0.71 5.33 7.65
N ILE A 147 1.12 4.24 6.98
CA ILE A 147 1.51 4.28 5.55
C ILE A 147 0.30 4.23 4.61
N TRP A 148 -0.72 3.43 4.96
CA TRP A 148 -1.86 3.11 4.09
C TRP A 148 -3.10 3.98 4.33
N CYS A 149 -3.09 4.89 5.31
CA CYS A 149 -4.25 5.74 5.56
C CYS A 149 -4.58 6.62 4.35
N GLY A 150 -5.83 6.56 3.87
CA GLY A 150 -6.29 7.37 2.75
C GLY A 150 -6.22 6.73 1.35
N ILE A 151 -6.07 5.40 1.21
CA ILE A 151 -6.38 4.75 -0.09
C ILE A 151 -7.88 4.89 -0.42
N HIS A 152 -8.77 4.43 0.45
CA HIS A 152 -10.22 4.43 0.17
C HIS A 152 -10.99 5.54 0.90
N THR A 153 -10.66 5.86 2.16
CA THR A 153 -11.14 7.04 2.89
C THR A 153 -10.27 7.27 4.14
N TYR A 154 -10.16 8.53 4.56
CA TYR A 154 -9.80 8.90 5.93
C TYR A 154 -11.04 9.47 6.61
N SER A 155 -11.52 8.82 7.67
CA SER A 155 -12.66 9.32 8.45
C SER A 155 -12.12 10.22 9.55
N HIS A 156 -12.25 11.54 9.36
CA HIS A 156 -11.90 12.53 10.39
C HIS A 156 -12.65 12.28 11.71
N ASP A 157 -13.89 11.79 11.65
CA ASP A 157 -14.77 11.59 12.80
C ASP A 157 -14.37 10.40 13.69
N THR A 158 -13.54 9.48 13.18
CA THR A 158 -13.13 8.27 13.91
C THR A 158 -11.62 8.10 14.04
N GLY A 159 -10.81 8.77 13.21
CA GLY A 159 -9.35 8.62 13.19
C GLY A 159 -8.86 7.25 12.72
N VAL A 160 -9.76 6.34 12.31
CA VAL A 160 -9.43 4.96 11.92
C VAL A 160 -9.45 4.80 10.40
N CYS A 161 -8.33 4.31 9.85
CA CYS A 161 -8.18 3.97 8.44
C CYS A 161 -8.96 2.68 8.12
N LYS A 162 -10.21 2.79 7.63
CA LYS A 162 -11.01 1.60 7.24
C LYS A 162 -10.43 0.95 5.97
N LEU A 163 -9.77 -0.19 6.13
CA LEU A 163 -9.13 -0.97 5.08
C LEU A 163 -9.34 -2.46 5.30
N SER A 164 -9.43 -3.23 4.20
CA SER A 164 -9.48 -4.69 4.23
C SER A 164 -8.07 -5.26 4.41
N ARG A 165 -7.86 -6.05 5.47
CA ARG A 165 -6.56 -6.69 5.78
C ARG A 165 -6.01 -7.57 4.66
N ALA A 166 -6.88 -8.06 3.77
CA ALA A 166 -6.55 -8.93 2.63
C ALA A 166 -5.76 -8.24 1.49
N LEU A 167 -5.53 -6.92 1.56
CA LEU A 167 -4.75 -6.16 0.58
C LEU A 167 -3.34 -5.77 1.07
N TRP A 168 -2.99 -6.09 2.32
CA TRP A 168 -1.77 -5.60 2.96
C TRP A 168 -0.59 -6.59 2.81
N PRO A 169 0.65 -6.07 2.71
CA PRO A 169 1.86 -6.87 2.92
C PRO A 169 1.81 -7.68 4.22
N ARG A 170 2.48 -8.82 4.25
CA ARG A 170 2.54 -9.70 5.44
C ARG A 170 3.29 -9.01 6.59
N ASP A 171 2.87 -9.35 7.81
CA ASP A 171 3.51 -8.90 9.05
C ASP A 171 4.88 -9.59 9.21
N PRO A 172 6.00 -8.84 9.12
CA PRO A 172 7.34 -9.42 9.14
C PRO A 172 7.76 -9.92 10.54
N THR A 173 6.95 -9.66 11.56
CA THR A 173 7.19 -10.15 12.94
C THR A 173 6.52 -11.49 13.23
N LYS A 174 5.80 -12.06 12.26
CA LYS A 174 5.10 -13.34 12.39
C LYS A 174 5.71 -14.38 11.45
N GLU A 175 6.43 -15.34 12.03
CA GLU A 175 6.86 -16.54 11.31
C GLU A 175 5.65 -17.29 10.72
N THR A 176 5.83 -17.90 9.55
CA THR A 176 4.77 -18.54 8.79
C THR A 176 4.32 -19.85 9.43
N THR A 177 3.45 -19.76 10.42
CA THR A 177 2.57 -20.87 10.79
C THR A 177 1.51 -21.01 9.71
N GLU A 178 1.62 -22.06 8.90
CA GLU A 178 0.60 -22.41 7.91
C GLU A 178 -0.73 -22.70 8.64
N GLY A 179 -1.75 -21.89 8.36
CA GLY A 179 -3.02 -21.96 9.06
C GLY A 179 -4.11 -21.29 8.25
N HIS A 180 -5.04 -22.10 7.73
CA HIS A 180 -6.23 -21.61 7.05
C HIS A 180 -6.99 -20.65 7.97
N ILE A 181 -7.28 -19.43 7.50
CA ILE A 181 -8.21 -18.53 8.19
C ILE A 181 -9.62 -19.10 8.00
N ALA A 182 -9.99 -20.05 8.85
CA ALA A 182 -11.36 -20.49 9.02
C ALA A 182 -12.19 -19.28 9.46
N VAL A 183 -13.04 -18.78 8.56
CA VAL A 183 -13.93 -17.66 8.84
C VAL A 183 -15.05 -18.15 9.76
N SER A 184 -14.87 -18.00 11.07
CA SER A 184 -15.94 -18.24 12.04
C SER A 184 -17.18 -17.42 11.63
N PRO A 185 -18.33 -18.06 11.37
CA PRO A 185 -19.51 -17.34 10.91
C PRO A 185 -19.99 -16.39 12.01
N MET A 186 -20.22 -15.12 11.67
CA MET A 186 -20.84 -14.17 12.58
C MET A 186 -22.21 -14.71 13.00
N SER A 187 -22.39 -14.97 14.29
CA SER A 187 -23.65 -15.44 14.85
C SER A 187 -24.76 -14.44 14.53
N ARG A 188 -25.77 -14.86 13.75
CA ARG A 188 -26.94 -14.02 13.45
C ARG A 188 -27.62 -13.61 14.76
N ALA A 189 -27.70 -12.31 15.02
CA ALA A 189 -28.68 -11.77 15.95
C ALA A 189 -30.08 -11.97 15.33
N SER A 190 -30.73 -13.08 15.67
CA SER A 190 -32.08 -13.40 15.21
C SER A 190 -33.10 -12.50 15.92
N ALA A 191 -33.79 -11.64 15.17
CA ALA A 191 -34.90 -10.86 15.71
C ALA A 191 -36.10 -11.77 16.02
N SER A 192 -36.53 -11.80 17.28
CA SER A 192 -37.77 -12.46 17.73
C SER A 192 -38.86 -11.42 18.01
N LYS A 193 -39.99 -11.54 17.32
CA LYS A 193 -41.28 -10.92 17.71
C LYS A 193 -42.28 -12.04 18.03
N SER A 194 -43.35 -11.69 18.75
CA SER A 194 -44.54 -12.52 19.07
C SER A 194 -44.31 -13.67 20.07
N SER A 195 -45.27 -14.06 20.93
CA SER A 195 -46.41 -13.30 21.51
C SER A 195 -46.79 -13.85 22.93
N PRO A 196 -48.05 -14.10 23.40
CA PRO A 196 -48.46 -13.66 24.75
C PRO A 196 -48.91 -14.81 25.70
N HIS A 197 -49.79 -14.48 26.68
CA HIS A 197 -50.37 -15.28 27.78
C HIS A 197 -49.55 -15.21 29.10
N ASN A 198 -50.14 -14.83 30.25
CA ASN A 198 -51.12 -15.54 31.13
C ASN A 198 -50.48 -16.82 31.72
N GLU A 199 -50.65 -17.22 32.99
CA GLU A 199 -51.41 -16.74 34.17
C GLU A 199 -50.70 -17.34 35.44
N ILE A 200 -51.04 -17.15 36.72
CA ILE A 200 -52.21 -16.59 37.42
C ILE A 200 -51.76 -16.02 38.80
N ALA A 201 -52.52 -15.10 39.40
CA ALA A 201 -52.53 -14.79 40.85
C ALA A 201 -53.82 -14.06 41.25
#